data_AF-A0A351JL32-F1
#
_entry.id   AF-A0A351JL32-F1
#
_cell.length_a   1.000
_cell.length_b   1.000
_cell.length_c   1.000
_cell.angle_alpha   90.00
_cell.angle_beta   90.00
_cell.angle_gamma   90.00
#
_symmetry.space_group_name_H-M   'P 1'
#
loop_
_entity.id
_entity.type
_entity.pdbx_description
1 polymer ?
#
loop_
_entity_poly.entity_id
_entity_poly.type
_entity_poly.pdbx_seq_one_letter_code
_entity_poly.pdbx_strand_id
1 'polypeptide(L)'
;MSELIGKKRKEALKGILRRLHAGEGPEALKAAFRDAVGNMSPTEIAQIEEELVREGLPREELMKLCDLHLALFEDSLAGAEVTTPPWRPL
;
A
#
# COMPACT_ATOMS: atom_id res chain seq x y z
N MET A 1 11.89 19.21 8.07
CA MET A 1 10.44 18.87 8.19
C MET A 1 10.08 17.46 7.73
N SER A 2 10.96 16.69 7.03
CA SER A 2 10.61 15.35 6.52
C SER A 2 10.46 14.24 7.58
N GLU A 3 11.16 14.32 8.73
CA GLU A 3 11.16 13.21 9.70
C GLU A 3 9.81 12.97 10.42
N LEU A 4 8.99 14.01 10.60
CA LEU A 4 7.66 13.85 11.23
C LEU A 4 6.65 13.15 10.32
N ILE A 5 6.80 13.31 9.00
CA ILE A 5 5.88 12.74 8.01
C ILE A 5 6.09 11.22 7.93
N GLY A 6 7.35 10.78 7.92
CA GLY A 6 7.70 9.35 7.94
C GLY A 6 7.16 8.62 9.19
N LYS A 7 7.29 9.21 10.39
CA LYS A 7 6.82 8.59 11.63
C LYS A 7 5.30 8.39 11.69
N LYS A 8 4.51 9.41 11.34
CA LYS A 8 3.03 9.30 11.34
C LYS A 8 2.55 8.24 10.34
N ARG A 9 3.18 8.21 9.17
CA ARG A 9 2.87 7.26 8.11
C ARG A 9 3.23 5.82 8.48
N LYS A 10 4.39 5.63 9.10
CA LYS A 10 4.81 4.34 9.66
C LYS A 10 3.82 3.81 10.69
N GLU A 11 3.37 4.67 11.60
CA GLU A 11 2.35 4.32 12.60
C GLU A 11 1.02 3.91 11.94
N ALA A 12 0.61 4.61 10.88
CA ALA A 12 -0.59 4.26 10.11
C ALA A 12 -0.45 2.87 9.44
N LEU A 13 0.69 2.58 8.80
CA LEU A 13 1.00 1.27 8.21
C LEU A 13 0.98 0.15 9.25
N LYS A 14 1.62 0.36 10.42
CA LYS A 14 1.56 -0.59 11.54
C LYS A 14 0.13 -0.81 12.03
N GLY A 15 -0.68 0.24 12.07
CA GLY A 15 -2.10 0.15 12.43
C GLY A 15 -2.88 -0.73 11.46
N ILE A 16 -2.67 -0.54 10.16
CA ILE A 16 -3.31 -1.34 9.11
C ILE A 16 -2.85 -2.82 9.19
N LEU A 17 -1.56 -3.07 9.40
CA LEU A 17 -1.03 -4.43 9.60
C LEU A 17 -1.70 -5.15 10.78
N ARG A 18 -1.81 -4.48 11.94
CA ARG A 18 -2.47 -5.06 13.11
C ARG A 18 -3.93 -5.42 12.83
N ARG A 19 -4.63 -4.56 12.10
CA ARG A 19 -6.03 -4.78 11.68
C ARG A 19 -6.15 -5.94 10.70
N LEU A 20 -5.22 -6.03 9.75
CA LEU A 20 -5.13 -7.16 8.81
C LEU A 20 -4.89 -8.49 9.56
N HIS A 21 -4.00 -8.50 10.57
CA HIS A 21 -3.78 -9.67 11.43
C HIS A 21 -4.99 -10.00 12.30
N ALA A 22 -5.79 -9.00 12.68
CA ALA A 22 -7.03 -9.21 13.42
C ALA A 22 -8.14 -9.84 12.55
N GLY A 23 -7.87 -10.09 11.27
CA GLY A 23 -8.81 -10.69 10.32
C GLY A 23 -9.73 -9.66 9.65
N GLU A 24 -9.40 -8.38 9.73
CA GLU A 24 -10.19 -7.35 9.06
C GLU A 24 -10.01 -7.45 7.54
N GLY A 25 -11.13 -7.47 6.83
CA GLY A 25 -11.13 -7.67 5.38
C GLY A 25 -10.44 -6.54 4.63
N PRO A 26 -9.80 -6.84 3.49
CA PRO A 26 -9.06 -5.86 2.68
C PRO A 26 -9.92 -4.67 2.25
N GLU A 27 -11.21 -4.87 2.03
CA GLU A 27 -12.18 -3.83 1.67
C GLU A 27 -12.32 -2.73 2.75
N ALA A 28 -12.33 -3.09 4.03
CA ALA A 28 -12.40 -2.12 5.13
C ALA A 28 -11.08 -1.36 5.31
N LEU A 29 -9.97 -2.01 4.94
CA LEU A 29 -8.62 -1.44 5.02
C LEU A 29 -8.24 -0.64 3.78
N LYS A 30 -8.93 -0.83 2.64
CA LYS A 30 -8.69 -0.12 1.37
C LYS A 30 -8.59 1.38 1.59
N ALA A 31 -9.58 1.99 2.26
CA ALA A 31 -9.63 3.44 2.45
C ALA A 31 -8.47 3.95 3.32
N ALA A 32 -8.21 3.28 4.44
CA ALA A 32 -7.13 3.65 5.35
C ALA A 32 -5.74 3.46 4.71
N PHE A 33 -5.57 2.40 3.92
CA PHE A 33 -4.35 2.11 3.19
C PHE A 33 -4.11 3.13 2.07
N ARG A 34 -5.16 3.50 1.33
CA ARG A 34 -5.07 4.52 0.27
C ARG A 34 -4.69 5.89 0.83
N ASP A 35 -5.21 6.27 2.00
CA ASP A 35 -4.84 7.51 2.68
C ASP A 35 -3.38 7.47 3.20
N ALA A 36 -2.97 6.34 3.76
CA ALA A 36 -1.63 6.16 4.31
C ALA A 36 -0.53 6.07 3.24
N VAL A 37 -0.77 5.31 2.16
CA VAL A 37 0.24 4.97 1.13
C VAL A 37 0.06 5.74 -0.17
N GLY A 38 -1.16 6.17 -0.52
CA GLY A 38 -1.44 6.84 -1.80
C GLY A 38 -0.74 8.19 -2.01
N ASN A 39 -0.20 8.80 -0.94
CA ASN A 39 0.61 10.02 -0.98
C ASN A 39 2.11 9.77 -0.75
N MET A 40 2.57 8.52 -0.82
CA MET A 40 3.99 8.17 -0.68
C MET A 40 4.68 8.02 -2.03
N SER A 41 5.91 8.52 -2.10
CA SER A 41 6.81 8.15 -3.18
C SER A 41 7.35 6.72 -3.01
N PRO A 42 7.74 6.02 -4.09
CA PRO A 42 8.35 4.70 -4.00
C PRO A 42 9.57 4.66 -3.07
N THR A 43 10.35 5.74 -3.03
CA THR A 43 11.53 5.88 -2.16
C THR A 43 11.16 5.91 -0.69
N GLU A 44 10.08 6.62 -0.31
CA GLU A 44 9.60 6.66 1.07
C GLU A 44 9.05 5.30 1.53
N ILE A 45 8.35 4.59 0.64
CA ILE A 45 7.85 3.24 0.93
C ILE A 45 9.02 2.32 1.26
N ALA A 46 10.04 2.27 0.40
CA ALA A 46 11.22 1.43 0.61
C ALA A 46 11.97 1.75 1.92
N GLN A 47 12.08 3.03 2.28
CA GLN A 47 12.68 3.45 3.56
C GLN A 47 11.88 2.97 4.77
N ILE A 48 10.54 3.10 4.71
CA ILE A 48 9.66 2.67 5.79
C ILE A 48 9.66 1.14 5.92
N GLU A 49 9.65 0.41 4.81
CA GLU A 49 9.75 -1.05 4.79
C GLU A 49 11.06 -1.54 5.44
N GLU A 50 12.19 -0.95 5.04
CA GLU A 50 13.49 -1.30 5.64
C GLU A 50 13.50 -1.04 7.15
N GLU A 51 12.90 0.06 7.60
CA GLU A 51 12.81 0.40 9.01
C GLU A 51 11.87 -0.54 9.79
N LEU A 52 10.75 -0.96 9.17
CA LEU A 52 9.82 -1.93 9.75
C LEU A 52 10.47 -3.31 9.89
N VAL A 53 11.23 -3.76 8.89
CA VAL A 53 12.01 -5.01 8.98
C VAL A 53 13.04 -4.93 10.10
N ARG A 54 13.76 -3.80 10.22
CA ARG A 54 14.74 -3.59 11.30
C ARG A 54 14.11 -3.58 12.70
N GLU A 55 12.86 -3.15 12.83
CA GLU A 55 12.09 -3.22 14.08
C GLU A 55 11.55 -4.61 14.42
N GLY A 56 11.79 -5.60 13.55
CA GLY A 56 11.38 -6.98 13.77
C GLY A 56 10.05 -7.35 13.11
N LEU A 57 9.51 -6.51 12.23
CA LEU A 57 8.35 -6.89 11.43
C LEU A 57 8.80 -7.90 10.35
N PRO A 58 8.20 -9.11 10.29
CA PRO A 58 8.58 -10.09 9.29
C PRO A 58 8.21 -9.62 7.89
N ARG A 59 9.07 -9.94 6.93
CA ARG A 59 8.91 -9.54 5.52
C ARG A 59 7.62 -10.06 4.91
N GLU A 60 7.14 -11.21 5.38
CA GLU A 60 5.87 -11.81 4.98
C GLU A 60 4.67 -10.89 5.26
N GLU A 61 4.69 -10.14 6.35
CA GLU A 61 3.61 -9.22 6.69
C GLU A 61 3.65 -7.95 5.84
N LEU A 62 4.86 -7.49 5.47
CA LEU A 62 5.00 -6.42 4.48
C LEU A 62 4.47 -6.86 3.11
N MET A 63 4.73 -8.11 2.68
CA MET A 63 4.22 -8.58 1.40
C MET A 63 2.68 -8.57 1.33
N LYS A 64 1.99 -8.89 2.44
CA LYS A 64 0.51 -8.79 2.47
C LYS A 64 -0.01 -7.37 2.24
N LEU A 65 0.76 -6.35 2.64
CA LEU A 65 0.44 -4.96 2.32
C LEU A 65 0.67 -4.65 0.84
N CYS A 66 1.72 -5.20 0.23
CA CYS A 66 1.95 -5.09 -1.21
C CYS A 66 0.81 -5.71 -2.01
N ASP A 67 0.30 -6.88 -1.60
CA ASP A 67 -0.86 -7.51 -2.23
C ASP A 67 -2.12 -6.64 -2.11
N LEU A 68 -2.36 -6.03 -0.94
CA LEU A 68 -3.46 -5.08 -0.76
C LEU A 68 -3.31 -3.85 -1.66
N HIS A 69 -2.08 -3.34 -1.82
CA HIS A 69 -1.79 -2.20 -2.70
C HIS A 69 -2.05 -2.55 -4.17
N LEU A 70 -1.62 -3.73 -4.61
CA LEU A 70 -1.86 -4.22 -5.97
C LEU A 70 -3.34 -4.41 -6.22
N ALA A 71 -4.07 -5.07 -5.31
CA ALA A 71 -5.51 -5.26 -5.43
C ALA A 71 -6.28 -3.92 -5.49
N LEU A 72 -5.83 -2.92 -4.72
CA LEU A 72 -6.34 -1.55 -4.78
C LEU A 72 -6.05 -0.85 -6.12
N PHE A 73 -4.89 -1.12 -6.69
CA PHE A 73 -4.45 -0.54 -7.95
C PHE A 73 -5.18 -1.19 -9.14
N GLU A 74 -5.32 -2.51 -9.15
CA GLU A 74 -6.11 -3.26 -10.13
C GLU A 74 -7.57 -2.82 -10.13
N ASP A 75 -8.17 -2.62 -8.97
CA ASP A 75 -9.52 -2.05 -8.82
C ASP A 75 -9.62 -0.64 -9.43
N SER A 76 -8.55 0.16 -9.34
CA SER A 76 -8.50 1.50 -9.96
C SER A 76 -8.29 1.43 -11.47
N LEU A 77 -7.68 0.37 -11.99
CA LEU A 77 -7.47 0.12 -13.42
C LEU A 77 -8.66 -0.58 -14.09
N ALA A 78 -9.40 -1.41 -13.36
CA ALA A 78 -10.56 -2.13 -13.89
C ALA A 78 -11.68 -1.19 -14.37
N GLY A 79 -11.71 0.06 -13.87
CA GLY A 79 -12.60 1.11 -14.36
C GLY A 79 -12.03 1.95 -15.52
N ALA A 80 -10.76 1.76 -15.89
CA ALA A 80 -10.16 2.43 -17.03
C ALA A 80 -10.49 1.63 -18.30
N GLU A 81 -11.55 2.03 -19.01
CA GLU A 81 -11.79 1.56 -20.37
C GLU A 81 -10.54 1.84 -21.21
N VAL A 82 -9.79 0.78 -21.53
CA VAL A 82 -8.70 0.84 -22.49
C VAL A 82 -9.33 0.96 -23.88
N THR A 83 -9.73 2.17 -24.24
CA THR A 83 -10.08 2.53 -25.61
C THR A 83 -8.79 2.56 -26.42
N THR A 84 -8.38 1.41 -26.96
CA THR A 84 -7.36 1.39 -28.00
C THR A 84 -7.97 1.83 -29.32
N PRO A 85 -7.39 2.82 -30.00
CA PRO A 85 -7.74 3.10 -31.38
C PRO A 85 -7.47 1.88 -32.28
N PRO A 86 -8.21 1.73 -33.39
CA PRO A 86 -8.27 0.49 -34.19
C PRO A 86 -6.95 0.04 -34.87
N TRP A 87 -5.85 0.77 -34.73
CA TRP A 87 -4.57 0.50 -35.41
C TRP A 87 -3.46 -0.10 -34.52
N ARG A 88 -3.77 -0.56 -33.29
CA ARG A 88 -2.77 -1.15 -32.38
C ARG A 88 -3.01 -2.66 -32.20
N PRO A 89 -2.04 -3.54 -32.49
CA PRO A 89 -2.15 -4.95 -32.18
C PRO A 89 -2.03 -5.20 -30.67
N LEU A 90 -2.80 -6.16 -30.16
CA LEU A 90 -2.71 -6.68 -28.79
C LEU A 90 -1.54 -7.66 -28.66
#